data_AF-A0A1Q5RY23-F1
#
_entry.id   AF-A0A1Q5RY23-F1
#
_cell.length_a   1.000
_cell.length_b   1.000
_cell.length_c   1.000
_cell.angle_alpha   90.00
_cell.angle_beta   90.00
_cell.angle_gamma   90.00
#
_symmetry.space_group_name_H-M   'P 1'
#
loop_
_entity.id
_entity.type
_entity.pdbx_description
1 polymer ?
#
loop_
_entity_poly.entity_id
_entity_poly.type
_entity_poly.pdbx_seq_one_letter_code
_entity_poly.pdbx_strand_id
1 'polypeptide(L)'
;MAELDEEQHLTPPPPNVSKAGEVLLISRTERDLLCALSYIHLECGQSAQSLALLRIAAHEHSQNVELLRILVYALISEGHGDKALAALDRLDKLDEQPSSRLPLMVLRSHALRQAGRMAEARAIFKSYVSLRSSAAPIKR
;
A
#
# COMPACT_ATOMS: atom_id res chain seq x y z
N MET A 1 40.33 4.46 -64.37
CA MET A 1 40.77 5.45 -63.37
C MET A 1 39.56 6.34 -63.12
N ALA A 2 38.82 6.27 -62.03
CA ALA A 2 38.92 5.53 -60.78
C ALA A 2 37.50 5.19 -60.28
N GLU A 3 37.41 4.12 -59.48
CA GLU A 3 36.26 3.81 -58.63
C GLU A 3 35.98 4.94 -57.63
N LEU A 4 34.74 5.05 -57.14
CA LEU A 4 34.40 4.61 -55.79
C LEU A 4 32.90 4.78 -55.51
N ASP A 5 32.33 3.67 -55.02
CA ASP A 5 31.10 3.55 -54.24
C ASP A 5 30.90 4.71 -53.26
N GLU A 6 29.68 5.24 -53.18
CA GLU A 6 29.19 5.77 -51.91
C GLU A 6 27.87 5.09 -51.56
N GLU A 7 28.04 4.14 -50.65
CA GLU A 7 27.03 3.34 -50.01
C GLU A 7 25.96 4.22 -49.35
N GLN A 8 24.71 3.81 -49.55
CA GLN A 8 23.56 4.30 -48.83
C GLN A 8 23.76 4.06 -47.33
N HIS A 9 24.22 5.10 -46.62
CA HIS A 9 24.38 5.06 -45.18
C HIS A 9 23.01 5.10 -44.52
N LEU A 10 22.39 3.93 -44.42
CA LEU A 10 21.28 3.62 -43.51
C LEU A 10 21.80 3.82 -42.09
N THR A 11 21.67 5.05 -41.57
CA THR A 11 21.82 5.30 -40.13
C THR A 11 20.88 4.37 -39.37
N PRO A 12 21.38 3.49 -38.48
CA PRO A 12 20.49 2.73 -37.63
C PRO A 12 19.70 3.70 -36.74
N PRO A 13 18.40 3.48 -36.52
CA PRO A 13 17.68 4.28 -35.54
C PRO A 13 18.37 4.13 -34.18
N PRO A 14 18.38 5.18 -33.34
CA PRO A 14 18.95 5.08 -32.01
C PRO A 14 18.28 3.91 -31.27
N PRO A 15 19.02 3.16 -30.42
CA PRO A 15 18.42 2.13 -29.61
C PRO A 15 17.33 2.81 -28.77
N ASN A 16 16.09 2.46 -29.07
CA ASN A 16 14.94 2.85 -28.28
C ASN A 16 15.26 2.42 -26.86
N VAL A 17 15.50 3.38 -25.96
CA VAL A 17 15.75 3.13 -24.55
C VAL A 17 14.40 2.76 -23.94
N SER A 18 13.86 1.61 -24.36
CA SER A 18 12.74 0.93 -23.74
C SER A 18 13.24 0.24 -22.47
N LYS A 19 13.78 1.01 -21.52
CA LYS A 19 14.14 0.54 -20.18
C LYS A 19 14.02 1.69 -19.17
N ALA A 20 12.84 2.28 -19.11
CA ALA A 20 12.41 3.03 -17.94
C ALA A 20 11.01 2.57 -17.60
N GLY A 21 10.94 1.56 -16.71
CA GLY A 21 9.70 1.10 -16.11
C GLY A 21 8.84 0.22 -17.01
N GLU A 22 9.30 -0.99 -17.34
CA GLU A 22 8.34 -2.10 -17.31
C GLU A 22 7.92 -2.25 -15.84
N VAL A 23 6.97 -1.40 -15.47
CA VAL A 23 6.02 -1.67 -14.40
C VAL A 23 5.59 -3.11 -14.61
N LEU A 24 6.02 -4.00 -13.71
CA LEU A 24 5.66 -5.41 -13.76
C LEU A 24 4.14 -5.46 -13.60
N LEU A 25 3.43 -5.55 -14.72
CA LEU A 25 1.97 -5.67 -14.75
C LEU A 25 1.62 -7.08 -14.27
N ILE A 26 1.69 -7.30 -12.96
CA ILE A 26 1.23 -8.55 -12.35
C ILE A 26 -0.28 -8.68 -12.61
N SER A 27 -0.68 -9.89 -12.98
CA SER A 27 -2.09 -10.25 -13.15
C SER A 27 -2.85 -10.09 -11.83
N ARG A 28 -4.19 -10.06 -11.93
CA ARG A 28 -5.05 -10.05 -10.73
C ARG A 28 -4.78 -11.25 -9.83
N THR A 29 -4.65 -12.44 -10.41
CA THR A 29 -4.40 -13.68 -9.66
C THR A 29 -3.07 -13.65 -8.92
N GLU A 30 -1.99 -13.17 -9.55
CA GLU A 30 -0.69 -13.02 -8.89
C GLU A 30 -0.76 -12.01 -7.75
N ARG A 31 -1.48 -10.90 -7.94
CA ARG A 31 -1.70 -9.91 -6.89
C ARG A 31 -2.48 -10.51 -5.71
N ASP A 32 -3.54 -11.25 -5.98
CA ASP A 32 -4.36 -11.88 -4.94
C ASP A 32 -3.56 -12.92 -4.16
N LEU A 33 -2.68 -13.67 -4.84
CA LEU A 33 -1.74 -14.60 -4.19
C LEU A 33 -0.72 -13.88 -3.32
N LEU A 34 -0.12 -12.79 -3.81
CA LEU A 34 0.80 -11.97 -3.03
C LEU A 34 0.11 -11.38 -1.79
N CYS A 35 -1.14 -10.93 -1.91
CA CYS A 35 -1.95 -10.50 -0.77
C CYS A 35 -2.13 -11.62 0.26
N ALA A 36 -2.53 -12.82 -0.17
CA ALA A 36 -2.74 -13.95 0.72
C ALA A 36 -1.44 -14.36 1.46
N LEU A 37 -0.31 -14.43 0.73
CA LEU A 37 0.99 -14.72 1.33
C LEU A 37 1.42 -13.62 2.31
N SER A 38 1.22 -12.35 1.95
CA SER A 38 1.54 -11.23 2.83
C SER A 38 0.76 -11.27 4.14
N TYR A 39 -0.50 -11.71 4.11
CA TYR A 39 -1.32 -11.91 5.30
C TYR A 39 -0.74 -13.02 6.18
N ILE A 40 -0.37 -14.18 5.60
CA ILE A 40 0.26 -15.28 6.35
C ILE A 40 1.56 -14.82 7.02
N HIS A 41 2.40 -14.07 6.31
CA HIS A 41 3.63 -13.53 6.89
C HIS A 41 3.34 -12.60 8.09
N LEU A 42 2.29 -11.77 8.02
CA LEU A 42 1.89 -10.91 9.14
C LEU A 42 1.46 -11.72 10.37
N GLU A 43 0.65 -12.76 10.17
CA GLU A 43 0.22 -13.65 11.25
C GLU A 43 1.40 -14.39 11.90
N CYS A 44 2.49 -14.63 11.14
CA CYS A 44 3.73 -15.18 11.66
C CYS A 44 4.70 -14.14 12.26
N GLY A 45 4.31 -12.85 12.35
CA GLY A 45 5.17 -11.76 12.83
C GLY A 45 6.30 -11.36 11.87
N GLN A 46 6.23 -11.80 10.61
CA GLN A 46 7.21 -11.54 9.55
C GLN A 46 6.80 -10.29 8.74
N SER A 47 6.65 -9.15 9.41
CA SER A 47 6.11 -7.93 8.81
C SER A 47 7.00 -7.34 7.71
N ALA A 48 8.33 -7.49 7.79
CA ALA A 48 9.26 -7.05 6.76
C ALA A 48 9.06 -7.83 5.45
N GLN A 49 8.90 -9.16 5.53
CA GLN A 49 8.61 -10.02 4.37
C GLN A 49 7.25 -9.68 3.77
N SER A 50 6.23 -9.49 4.63
CA SER A 50 4.91 -9.04 4.18
C SER A 50 4.99 -7.73 3.41
N LEU A 51 5.71 -6.74 3.95
CA LEU A 51 5.86 -5.43 3.31
C LEU A 51 6.60 -5.52 1.97
N ALA A 52 7.58 -6.41 1.84
CA ALA A 52 8.27 -6.66 0.57
C ALA A 52 7.31 -7.20 -0.50
N LEU A 53 6.48 -8.20 -0.15
CA LEU A 53 5.47 -8.75 -1.06
C LEU A 53 4.41 -7.70 -1.44
N LEU A 54 3.96 -6.90 -0.47
CA LEU A 54 2.95 -5.87 -0.70
C LEU A 54 3.46 -4.74 -1.59
N ARG A 55 4.76 -4.43 -1.58
CA ARG A 55 5.36 -3.46 -2.52
C ARG A 55 5.37 -3.96 -3.97
N ILE A 56 5.44 -5.28 -4.17
CA ILE A 56 5.28 -5.89 -5.50
C ILE A 56 3.80 -5.86 -5.90
N ALA A 57 2.91 -6.17 -4.96
CA ALA A 57 1.47 -6.20 -5.20
C ALA A 57 0.85 -4.80 -5.41
N ALA A 58 1.40 -3.79 -4.75
CA ALA A 58 0.89 -2.42 -4.74
C ALA A 58 1.59 -1.54 -5.76
N HIS A 59 0.84 -1.16 -6.79
CA HIS A 59 1.19 -0.02 -7.61
C HIS A 59 1.05 1.30 -6.85
N GLU A 60 1.87 2.30 -7.20
CA GLU A 60 1.79 3.67 -6.63
C GLU A 60 0.37 4.22 -6.59
N HIS A 61 -0.50 3.83 -7.54
CA HIS A 61 -1.89 4.26 -7.63
C HIS A 61 -2.93 3.15 -7.42
N SER A 62 -2.57 2.04 -6.76
CA SER A 62 -3.55 0.98 -6.47
C SER A 62 -4.77 1.53 -5.73
N GLN A 63 -5.96 1.28 -6.28
CA GLN A 63 -7.26 1.61 -5.68
C GLN A 63 -7.87 0.40 -4.95
N ASN A 64 -7.12 -0.69 -4.81
CA ASN A 64 -7.59 -1.90 -4.13
C ASN A 64 -7.60 -1.68 -2.60
N VAL A 65 -8.80 -1.51 -2.05
CA VAL A 65 -9.05 -1.26 -0.62
C VAL A 65 -8.45 -2.37 0.27
N GLU A 66 -8.65 -3.64 -0.06
CA GLU A 66 -8.13 -4.75 0.75
C GLU A 66 -6.61 -4.78 0.77
N LEU A 67 -5.97 -4.58 -0.38
CA LEU A 67 -4.52 -4.48 -0.46
C LEU A 67 -3.98 -3.31 0.40
N LEU A 68 -4.63 -2.15 0.32
CA LEU A 68 -4.25 -0.98 1.11
C LEU A 68 -4.40 -1.21 2.62
N ARG A 69 -5.43 -1.94 3.05
CA ARG A 69 -5.61 -2.31 4.47
C ARG A 69 -4.46 -3.18 4.99
N ILE A 70 -4.08 -4.21 4.23
CA ILE A 70 -2.97 -5.09 4.60
C ILE A 70 -1.65 -4.29 4.60
N LEU A 71 -1.44 -3.41 3.61
CA LEU A 71 -0.28 -2.53 3.55
C LEU A 71 -0.18 -1.60 4.77
N VAL A 72 -1.30 -1.00 5.22
CA VAL A 72 -1.32 -0.17 6.43
C VAL A 72 -0.87 -0.98 7.65
N TYR A 73 -1.39 -2.18 7.82
CA TYR A 73 -1.01 -3.03 8.95
C TYR A 73 0.47 -3.40 8.92
N ALA A 74 1.00 -3.81 7.76
CA ALA A 74 2.43 -4.10 7.59
C ALA A 74 3.32 -2.89 7.88
N LEU A 75 2.93 -1.69 7.41
CA LEU A 75 3.67 -0.45 7.68
C LEU A 75 3.69 -0.09 9.16
N ILE A 76 2.57 -0.27 9.87
CA ILE A 76 2.49 -0.03 11.32
C ILE A 76 3.38 -1.01 12.09
N SER A 77 3.37 -2.29 11.71
CA SER A 77 4.19 -3.34 12.34
C SER A 77 5.69 -3.08 12.15
N GLU A 78 6.08 -2.54 11.00
CA GLU A 78 7.47 -2.12 10.73
C GLU A 78 7.83 -0.72 11.27
N GLY A 79 6.91 -0.05 11.98
CA GLY A 79 7.16 1.28 12.56
C GLY A 79 7.19 2.42 11.54
N HIS A 80 6.72 2.20 10.31
CA HIS A 80 6.63 3.21 9.26
C HIS A 80 5.36 4.08 9.38
N GLY A 81 5.23 4.80 10.50
CA GLY A 81 4.03 5.57 10.85
C GLY A 81 3.55 6.53 9.77
N ASP A 82 4.42 7.39 9.24
CA ASP A 82 4.02 8.39 8.22
C ASP A 82 3.55 7.76 6.91
N LYS A 83 4.19 6.67 6.48
CA LYS A 83 3.76 5.92 5.30
C LYS A 83 2.41 5.25 5.53
N ALA A 84 2.16 4.73 6.74
CA ALA A 84 0.87 4.16 7.11
C ALA A 84 -0.24 5.23 7.09
N LEU A 85 0.05 6.45 7.57
CA LEU A 85 -0.90 7.56 7.50
C LEU A 85 -1.24 7.95 6.07
N ALA A 86 -0.24 8.05 5.18
CA ALA A 86 -0.49 8.33 3.77
C ALA A 86 -1.36 7.25 3.10
N ALA A 87 -1.18 5.97 3.46
CA ALA A 87 -2.03 4.89 2.97
C ALA A 87 -3.45 4.93 3.55
N LEU A 88 -3.61 5.30 4.83
CA LEU A 88 -4.92 5.52 5.46
C LEU A 88 -5.68 6.70 4.84
N ASP A 89 -4.99 7.79 4.48
CA ASP A 89 -5.61 8.92 3.80
C ASP A 89 -6.11 8.56 2.39
N ARG A 90 -5.53 7.53 1.78
CA ARG A 90 -6.06 6.94 0.54
C ARG A 90 -7.26 6.04 0.80
N LEU A 91 -7.23 5.24 1.87
CA LEU A 91 -8.37 4.41 2.27
C LEU A 91 -9.60 5.26 2.56
N ASP A 92 -9.46 6.38 3.26
CA ASP A 92 -10.59 7.28 3.53
C ASP A 92 -11.27 7.81 2.25
N LYS A 93 -10.54 7.88 1.13
CA LYS A 93 -11.07 8.34 -0.17
C LYS A 93 -11.72 7.22 -0.99
N LEU A 94 -11.39 5.96 -0.69
CA LEU A 94 -11.77 4.79 -1.50
C LEU A 94 -12.79 3.90 -0.79
N ASP A 95 -12.77 3.88 0.54
CA ASP A 95 -13.55 2.97 1.38
C ASP A 95 -14.73 3.71 2.02
N GLU A 96 -15.85 3.72 1.31
CA GLU A 96 -17.09 4.37 1.76
C GLU A 96 -17.91 3.50 2.73
N GLN A 97 -17.44 2.29 3.05
CA GLN A 97 -18.21 1.35 3.87
C GLN A 97 -18.26 1.81 5.33
N PRO A 98 -19.45 2.02 5.92
CA PRO A 98 -19.57 2.48 7.31
C PRO A 98 -18.93 1.53 8.32
N SER A 99 -18.91 0.23 8.02
CA SER A 99 -18.30 -0.82 8.85
C SER A 99 -16.77 -0.68 8.95
N SER A 100 -16.13 -0.05 7.96
CA SER A 100 -14.68 0.19 7.93
C SER A 100 -14.23 1.28 8.89
N ARG A 101 -15.15 2.17 9.32
CA ARG A 101 -14.82 3.34 10.13
C ARG A 101 -14.07 3.00 11.41
N LEU A 102 -14.59 2.07 12.21
CA LEU A 102 -13.98 1.70 13.49
C LEU A 102 -12.59 1.04 13.31
N PRO A 103 -12.41 0.04 12.42
CA PRO A 103 -11.09 -0.49 12.08
C PRO A 103 -10.09 0.56 11.60
N LEU A 104 -10.48 1.47 10.71
CA LEU A 104 -9.58 2.52 10.20
C LEU A 104 -9.18 3.52 11.29
N MET A 105 -10.10 3.86 12.21
CA MET A 105 -9.77 4.74 13.34
C MET A 105 -8.71 4.14 14.26
N VAL A 106 -8.82 2.85 14.60
CA VAL A 106 -7.81 2.21 15.47
C VAL A 106 -6.45 2.13 14.76
N LEU A 107 -6.42 1.75 13.47
CA LEU A 107 -5.19 1.75 12.67
C LEU A 107 -4.55 3.14 12.58
N ARG A 108 -5.35 4.20 12.39
CA ARG A 108 -4.87 5.59 12.38
C ARG A 108 -4.25 6.01 13.70
N SER A 109 -4.85 5.63 14.83
CA SER A 109 -4.24 5.84 16.15
C SER A 109 -2.87 5.14 16.27
N HIS A 110 -2.76 3.90 15.81
CA HIS A 110 -1.49 3.16 15.81
C HIS A 110 -0.44 3.81 14.91
N ALA A 111 -0.82 4.23 13.70
CA ALA A 111 0.08 4.91 12.77
C ALA A 111 0.60 6.24 13.35
N LEU A 112 -0.28 7.05 13.95
CA LEU A 112 0.09 8.29 14.65
C LEU A 112 1.08 8.02 15.79
N ARG A 113 0.86 6.95 16.56
CA ARG A 113 1.77 6.54 17.63
C ARG A 113 3.16 6.18 17.08
N GLN A 114 3.24 5.43 15.99
CA GLN A 114 4.51 5.09 15.34
C GLN A 114 5.21 6.31 14.72
N ALA A 115 4.45 7.30 14.27
CA ALA A 115 4.97 8.59 13.80
C ALA A 115 5.37 9.56 14.93
N GLY A 116 5.30 9.14 16.20
CA GLY A 116 5.61 10.00 17.36
C GLY A 116 4.52 11.05 17.70
N ARG A 117 3.40 11.06 16.97
CA ARG A 117 2.27 12.01 17.11
C ARG A 117 1.30 11.56 18.21
N MET A 118 1.84 11.40 19.43
CA MET A 118 1.15 10.78 20.56
C MET A 118 -0.14 11.51 21.01
N ALA A 119 -0.16 12.84 20.93
CA ALA A 119 -1.34 13.62 21.31
C ALA A 119 -2.53 13.32 20.38
N GLU A 120 -2.29 13.30 19.08
CA GLU A 120 -3.29 12.98 18.06
C GLU A 120 -3.71 11.51 18.15
N ALA A 121 -2.75 10.59 18.35
CA ALA A 121 -3.06 9.17 18.54
C ALA A 121 -4.07 8.98 19.68
N ARG A 122 -3.84 9.63 20.83
CA ARG A 122 -4.76 9.58 21.98
C ARG A 122 -6.13 10.17 21.66
N ALA A 123 -6.20 11.28 20.93
CA ALA A 123 -7.47 11.89 20.55
C ALA A 123 -8.30 10.94 19.68
N ILE A 124 -7.70 10.38 18.63
CA ILE A 124 -8.36 9.41 17.74
C ILE A 124 -8.79 8.16 18.49
N PHE A 125 -7.92 7.61 19.35
CA PHE A 125 -8.24 6.43 20.14
C PHE A 125 -9.41 6.65 21.10
N LYS A 126 -9.48 7.82 21.75
CA LYS A 126 -10.63 8.21 22.59
C LYS A 126 -11.92 8.20 21.78
N SER A 127 -11.93 8.82 20.60
CA SER A 127 -13.09 8.82 19.71
C SER A 127 -13.49 7.40 19.28
N TYR A 128 -12.51 6.52 18.99
CA TYR A 128 -12.76 5.11 18.68
C TYR A 128 -13.45 4.39 19.85
N VAL A 129 -12.94 4.54 21.08
CA VAL A 129 -13.53 3.91 22.27
C VAL A 129 -14.96 4.39 22.50
N SER A 130 -15.20 5.71 22.39
CA SER A 130 -16.55 6.29 22.52
C SER A 130 -17.52 5.69 21.50
N LEU A 131 -17.16 5.68 20.21
CA LEU A 131 -18.02 5.13 19.16
C LEU A 131 -18.26 3.62 19.32
N ARG A 132 -17.23 2.85 19.67
CA ARG A 132 -17.37 1.40 19.92
C ARG A 132 -18.30 1.12 21.08
N SER A 133 -18.24 1.92 22.15
CA SER A 133 -19.09 1.76 23.33
C SER A 133 -20.56 2.06 23.02
N SER A 134 -20.83 3.06 22.16
CA SER A 134 -22.18 3.40 21.71
C SER A 134 -22.76 2.39 20.71
N ALA A 135 -21.92 1.66 19.99
CA ALA A 135 -22.33 0.64 19.03
C ALA A 135 -22.60 -0.73 19.67
N ALA A 136 -22.21 -0.95 20.95
CA ALA A 136 -22.51 -2.18 21.66
C ALA A 136 -24.00 -2.22 22.04
N PRO A 137 -24.74 -3.31 21.76
CA PRO A 137 -26.14 -3.41 22.16
C PRO A 137 -26.20 -3.37 23.69
N ILE A 138 -26.99 -2.42 24.22
CA ILE A 138 -27.34 -2.35 25.64
C ILE A 138 -28.07 -3.66 25.96
N LYS A 139 -27.42 -4.59 26.68
CA LYS A 139 -28.11 -5.73 27.29
C LYS A 139 -29.13 -5.17 28.28
N ARG A 140 -30.43 -5.31 27.95
CA ARG A 140 -31.53 -5.21 28.91
C ARG A 140 -31.78 -6.57 29.54
#